data_AF-A0A7C1JZA7-F1
#
_entry.id   AF-A0A7C1JZA7-F1
#
_cell.length_a   1.000
_cell.length_b   1.000
_cell.length_c   1.000
_cell.angle_alpha   90.00
_cell.angle_beta   90.00
_cell.angle_gamma   90.00
#
_symmetry.space_group_name_H-M   'P 1'
#
loop_
_entity.id
_entity.type
_entity.pdbx_description
1 polymer ?
#
loop_
_entity_poly.entity_id
_entity_poly.type
_entity_poly.pdbx_seq_one_letter_code
_entity_poly.pdbx_strand_id
1 'polypeptide(L)'
;MDIDLITLQLKLALREPGCPLCRLYHQAADRYIRNLLWEHVNDGETRLHFVRSLGFCPTHAWQLQQTEIATQGDGLGTAILVEDLTRRILMELETALGDMKRDTVRPSMSMWRRWWRPLRHWWEQRLARSARTSASSGAPGLWPRGRCRVCELSQNSEATYLEWLVRGCMQAEFQEWVRASDGLCLAHLRRALALAGPERAQAAHFLMRITYEKLTRLDRELQEYIRKRAWEYRYEPKLPSEQSAWIRTVAFFAGEKPEVIGVERTPCP
;
A
#
# COMPACT_ATOMS: atom_id res chain seq x y z
N MET A 1 25.01 22.24 6.96
CA MET A 1 24.03 21.59 6.06
C MET A 1 22.68 21.98 6.64
N ASP A 2 21.90 22.81 5.95
CA ASP A 2 20.54 23.12 6.42
C ASP A 2 19.79 21.80 6.58
N ILE A 3 19.32 21.52 7.81
CA ILE A 3 18.60 20.29 8.11
C ILE A 3 17.22 20.42 7.49
N ASP A 4 17.09 19.91 6.26
CA ASP A 4 15.79 19.74 5.62
C ASP A 4 14.93 18.75 6.42
N LEU A 5 13.61 18.99 6.45
CA LEU A 5 12.62 18.20 7.17
C LEU A 5 12.72 16.70 6.82
N ILE A 6 13.02 16.39 5.56
CA ILE A 6 13.19 15.03 5.07
C ILE A 6 14.37 14.33 5.76
N THR A 7 15.50 15.03 5.90
CA THR A 7 16.70 14.49 6.55
C THR A 7 16.45 14.26 8.04
N LEU A 8 15.73 15.17 8.70
CA LEU A 8 15.34 15.00 10.10
C LEU A 8 14.42 13.78 10.28
N GLN A 9 13.41 13.60 9.42
CA GLN A 9 12.50 12.47 9.48
C GLN A 9 13.22 11.14 9.23
N LEU A 10 14.16 11.09 8.28
CA LEU A 10 15.02 9.92 8.07
C LEU A 10 15.86 9.61 9.31
N LYS A 11 16.47 10.62 9.93
CA LYS A 11 17.27 10.46 11.16
C LYS A 11 16.43 9.89 12.30
N LEU A 12 15.20 10.37 12.47
CA LEU A 12 14.27 9.84 13.48
C LEU A 12 13.87 8.40 13.13
N ALA A 13 13.51 8.11 11.88
CA ALA A 13 13.12 6.76 11.46
C ALA A 13 14.26 5.74 11.61
N LEU A 14 15.52 6.14 11.39
CA LEU A 14 16.71 5.31 11.57
C LEU A 14 17.02 4.98 13.03
N ARG A 15 16.50 5.74 14.00
CA ARG A 15 16.68 5.49 15.43
C ARG A 15 15.71 4.45 15.98
N GLU A 16 14.63 4.20 15.26
CA GLU A 16 13.64 3.21 15.63
C GLU A 16 14.01 1.82 15.09
N PRO A 17 13.59 0.73 15.75
CA PRO A 17 13.82 -0.63 15.26
C PRO A 17 13.22 -0.87 13.87
N GLY A 18 13.84 -1.74 13.10
CA GLY A 18 13.37 -2.16 11.78
C GLY A 18 13.72 -1.23 10.62
N CYS A 19 13.12 -1.47 9.46
CA CYS A 19 13.42 -0.70 8.25
C CYS A 19 12.80 0.71 8.26
N PRO A 20 13.61 1.79 8.11
CA PRO A 20 13.13 3.16 8.18
C PRO A 20 12.17 3.52 7.02
N LEU A 21 12.38 2.95 5.84
CA LEU A 21 11.54 3.24 4.67
C LEU A 21 10.19 2.53 4.75
N CYS A 22 10.14 1.30 5.28
CA CYS A 22 8.86 0.64 5.59
C CYS A 22 8.07 1.48 6.61
N ARG A 23 8.75 1.96 7.66
CA ARG A 23 8.14 2.82 8.69
C ARG A 23 7.56 4.10 8.10
N LEU A 24 8.36 4.84 7.32
CA LEU A 24 7.92 6.10 6.71
C LEU A 24 6.76 5.89 5.72
N TYR A 25 6.77 4.78 4.97
CA TYR A 25 5.63 4.38 4.13
C TYR A 25 4.36 4.18 4.95
N HIS A 26 4.43 3.40 6.04
CA HIS A 26 3.26 3.12 6.89
C HIS A 26 2.76 4.38 7.61
N GLN A 27 3.68 5.25 8.05
CA GLN A 27 3.34 6.55 8.65
C GLN A 27 2.67 7.50 7.63
N ALA A 28 3.09 7.48 6.36
CA ALA A 28 2.44 8.25 5.31
C ALA A 28 1.02 7.72 5.04
N ALA A 29 0.86 6.39 4.98
CA ALA A 29 -0.44 5.74 4.79
C ALA A 29 -1.41 6.09 5.91
N ASP A 30 -0.96 5.92 7.14
CA ASP A 30 -1.75 6.18 8.34
C ASP A 30 -2.12 7.68 8.48
N ARG A 31 -1.17 8.59 8.25
CA ARG A 31 -1.46 10.04 8.26
C ARG A 31 -2.52 10.41 7.24
N TYR A 32 -2.43 9.86 6.02
CA TYR A 32 -3.41 10.11 4.99
C TYR A 32 -4.79 9.58 5.38
N ILE A 33 -4.88 8.37 5.93
CA ILE A 33 -6.15 7.77 6.38
C ILE A 33 -6.77 8.59 7.52
N ARG A 34 -5.98 9.02 8.50
CA ARG A 34 -6.46 9.86 9.60
C ARG A 34 -6.98 11.20 9.11
N ASN A 35 -6.24 11.87 8.23
CA ASN A 35 -6.67 13.13 7.62
C ASN A 35 -7.93 12.94 6.76
N LEU A 36 -8.04 11.82 6.05
CA LEU A 36 -9.23 11.47 5.29
C LEU A 36 -10.47 11.41 6.17
N LEU A 37 -10.39 10.66 7.27
CA LEU A 37 -11.51 10.48 8.20
C LEU A 37 -11.86 11.76 8.95
N TRP A 38 -10.87 12.60 9.26
CA TRP A 38 -11.08 13.83 10.03
C TRP A 38 -11.60 15.01 9.17
N GLU A 39 -11.00 15.25 8.00
CA GLU A 39 -11.17 16.50 7.25
C GLU A 39 -11.62 16.33 5.79
N HIS A 40 -11.51 15.12 5.20
CA HIS A 40 -11.62 14.96 3.75
C HIS A 40 -12.61 13.89 3.27
N VAL A 41 -13.53 13.40 4.13
CA VAL A 41 -14.58 12.46 3.70
C VAL A 41 -15.46 13.04 2.58
N ASN A 42 -15.63 14.36 2.56
CA ASN A 42 -16.45 15.08 1.58
C ASN A 42 -15.63 15.87 0.54
N ASP A 43 -14.30 15.76 0.54
CA ASP A 43 -13.44 16.45 -0.43
C ASP A 43 -13.61 15.90 -1.85
N GLY A 44 -13.81 16.78 -2.84
CA GLY A 44 -14.12 16.39 -4.20
C GLY A 44 -13.00 15.62 -4.91
N GLU A 45 -11.75 16.05 -4.75
CA GLU A 45 -10.59 15.39 -5.37
C GLU A 45 -10.39 13.98 -4.78
N THR A 46 -10.43 13.88 -3.46
CA THR A 46 -10.27 12.61 -2.75
C THR A 46 -11.36 11.61 -3.13
N ARG A 47 -12.61 12.08 -3.26
CA ARG A 47 -13.73 11.24 -3.70
C ARG A 47 -13.59 10.78 -5.14
N LEU A 48 -13.11 11.63 -6.05
CA LEU A 48 -12.85 11.23 -7.44
C LEU A 48 -11.79 10.12 -7.52
N HIS A 49 -10.71 10.24 -6.77
CA HIS A 49 -9.68 9.19 -6.71
C HIS A 49 -10.23 7.88 -6.13
N PHE A 50 -10.94 7.95 -5.00
CA PHE A 50 -11.55 6.79 -4.35
C PHE A 50 -12.53 6.05 -5.27
N VAL A 51 -13.38 6.78 -5.99
CA VAL A 51 -14.33 6.19 -6.95
C VAL A 51 -13.61 5.54 -8.13
N ARG A 52 -12.59 6.21 -8.70
CA ARG A 52 -11.85 5.66 -9.85
C ARG A 52 -11.10 4.38 -9.51
N SER A 53 -10.65 4.23 -8.27
CA SER A 53 -9.98 3.02 -7.78
C SER A 53 -10.94 1.97 -7.20
N LEU A 54 -12.26 2.19 -7.25
CA LEU A 54 -13.27 1.36 -6.58
C LEU A 54 -12.94 1.11 -5.10
N GLY A 55 -12.56 2.18 -4.41
CA GLY A 55 -12.12 2.16 -3.03
C GLY A 55 -10.61 1.98 -2.87
N PHE A 56 -10.20 1.49 -1.70
CA PHE A 56 -8.79 1.21 -1.41
C PHE A 56 -8.43 -0.26 -1.70
N CYS A 57 -7.13 -0.55 -1.79
CA CYS A 57 -6.69 -1.93 -1.86
C CYS A 57 -7.08 -2.68 -0.57
N PRO A 58 -7.13 -4.02 -0.57
CA PRO A 58 -7.57 -4.78 0.60
C PRO A 58 -6.85 -4.36 1.90
N THR A 59 -5.53 -4.17 1.84
CA THR A 59 -4.73 -3.73 2.99
C THR A 59 -5.18 -2.38 3.55
N HIS A 60 -5.34 -1.37 2.70
CA HIS A 60 -5.69 -0.02 3.16
C HIS A 60 -7.18 0.14 3.45
N ALA A 61 -8.05 -0.70 2.90
CA ALA A 61 -9.45 -0.77 3.29
C ALA A 61 -9.59 -1.29 4.73
N TRP A 62 -8.86 -2.34 5.11
CA TRP A 62 -8.82 -2.81 6.50
C TRP A 62 -8.17 -1.80 7.44
N GLN A 63 -7.11 -1.12 6.99
CA GLN A 63 -6.49 -0.05 7.79
C GLN A 63 -7.46 1.10 8.03
N LEU A 64 -8.20 1.56 7.01
CA LEU A 64 -9.24 2.60 7.15
C LEU A 64 -10.24 2.24 8.26
N GLN A 65 -10.78 1.02 8.22
CA GLN A 65 -11.72 0.54 9.23
C GLN A 65 -11.09 0.50 10.63
N GLN A 66 -9.87 -0.02 10.76
CA GLN A 66 -9.17 -0.09 12.05
C GLN A 66 -8.89 1.30 12.62
N THR A 67 -8.48 2.25 11.77
CA THR A 67 -8.23 3.62 12.18
C THR A 67 -9.51 4.29 12.67
N GLU A 68 -10.62 4.15 11.95
CA GLU A 68 -11.93 4.71 12.34
C GLU A 68 -12.38 4.22 13.73
N ILE A 69 -12.26 2.90 13.96
CA ILE A 69 -12.56 2.26 15.24
C ILE A 69 -11.67 2.85 16.35
N ALA A 70 -10.40 3.11 16.06
CA ALA A 70 -9.43 3.59 17.04
C ALA A 70 -9.56 5.09 17.37
N THR A 71 -10.03 5.95 16.45
CA THR A 71 -10.02 7.42 16.64
C THR A 71 -11.31 8.03 17.17
N GLN A 72 -12.49 7.61 16.71
CA GLN A 72 -13.76 8.27 17.04
C GLN A 72 -14.93 7.31 17.31
N GLY A 73 -14.89 6.09 16.76
CA GLY A 73 -15.76 5.00 17.20
C GLY A 73 -17.24 5.04 16.78
N ASP A 74 -17.70 6.04 16.00
CA ASP A 74 -19.08 6.03 15.46
C ASP A 74 -19.19 5.39 14.06
N GLY A 75 -18.08 5.26 13.34
CA GLY A 75 -18.00 4.63 12.02
C GLY A 75 -18.50 5.48 10.85
N LEU A 76 -18.85 6.75 11.08
CA LEU A 76 -19.57 7.57 10.10
C LEU A 76 -18.73 7.87 8.86
N GLY A 77 -17.44 8.21 9.02
CA GLY A 77 -16.57 8.57 7.91
C GLY A 77 -16.35 7.39 6.97
N THR A 78 -16.09 6.22 7.56
CA THR A 78 -15.98 4.98 6.78
C THR A 78 -17.32 4.61 6.13
N ALA A 79 -18.43 4.71 6.86
CA ALA A 79 -19.77 4.41 6.35
C ALA A 79 -20.11 5.24 5.11
N ILE A 80 -19.86 6.55 5.12
CA ILE A 80 -20.10 7.45 3.97
C ILE A 80 -19.32 7.00 2.73
N LEU A 81 -18.04 6.62 2.90
CA LEU A 81 -17.19 6.20 1.79
C LEU A 81 -17.65 4.86 1.20
N VAL A 82 -17.92 3.86 2.05
CA VAL A 82 -18.32 2.53 1.59
C VAL A 82 -19.75 2.50 1.05
N GLU A 83 -20.63 3.38 1.52
CA GLU A 83 -22.00 3.54 1.02
C GLU A 83 -22.01 4.03 -0.42
N ASP A 84 -21.22 5.07 -0.74
CA ASP A 84 -21.05 5.57 -2.12
C ASP A 84 -20.47 4.50 -3.05
N LEU A 85 -19.46 3.75 -2.58
CA LEU A 85 -18.92 2.62 -3.35
C LEU A 85 -19.97 1.52 -3.56
N THR A 86 -20.76 1.20 -2.52
CA THR A 86 -21.82 0.19 -2.57
C THR A 86 -22.89 0.57 -3.59
N ARG A 87 -23.40 1.81 -3.57
CA ARG A 87 -24.38 2.28 -4.56
C ARG A 87 -23.84 2.16 -5.99
N ARG A 88 -22.58 2.51 -6.22
CA ARG A 88 -21.96 2.42 -7.56
C ARG A 88 -21.87 0.97 -8.04
N ILE A 89 -21.40 0.07 -7.19
CA ILE A 89 -21.32 -1.36 -7.55
C ILE A 89 -22.72 -1.93 -7.78
N LEU A 90 -23.72 -1.56 -6.98
CA LEU A 90 -25.12 -1.95 -7.21
C LEU A 90 -25.61 -1.47 -8.58
N MET A 91 -25.37 -0.21 -8.98
CA MET A 91 -25.75 0.30 -10.30
C MET A 91 -25.08 -0.45 -11.45
N GLU A 92 -23.79 -0.77 -11.31
CA GLU A 92 -23.04 -1.54 -12.32
C GLU A 92 -23.54 -3.00 -12.42
N LEU A 93 -23.84 -3.62 -11.28
CA LEU A 93 -24.45 -4.96 -11.23
C LEU A 93 -25.85 -4.98 -11.83
N GLU A 94 -26.70 -4.00 -11.50
CA GLU A 94 -28.04 -3.85 -12.07
C GLU A 94 -27.99 -3.70 -13.60
N THR A 95 -27.04 -2.89 -14.10
CA THR A 95 -26.82 -2.69 -15.53
C THR A 95 -26.40 -4.00 -16.19
N ALA A 96 -25.41 -4.70 -15.63
CA ALA A 96 -24.91 -5.97 -16.17
C ALA A 96 -25.99 -7.07 -16.15
N LEU A 97 -26.80 -7.15 -15.08
CA LEU A 97 -27.92 -8.08 -14.97
C LEU A 97 -29.05 -7.72 -15.95
N GLY A 98 -29.28 -6.43 -16.21
CA GLY A 98 -30.25 -5.94 -17.18
C GLY A 98 -29.88 -6.25 -18.63
N ASP A 99 -28.60 -6.11 -18.99
CA ASP A 99 -28.09 -6.43 -20.32
C ASP A 99 -28.15 -7.93 -20.62
N MET A 100 -27.87 -8.80 -19.63
CA MET A 100 -28.06 -10.26 -19.77
C MET A 100 -29.54 -10.65 -20.04
N LYS A 101 -30.50 -9.93 -19.46
CA LYS A 101 -31.93 -10.12 -19.75
C LYS A 101 -32.34 -9.63 -21.14
N ARG A 102 -31.59 -8.68 -21.73
CA ARG A 102 -31.84 -8.17 -23.10
C ARG A 102 -31.19 -9.05 -24.16
N ASP A 103 -30.02 -9.62 -23.90
CA ASP A 103 -29.34 -10.53 -24.82
C ASP A 103 -30.06 -11.87 -24.99
N THR A 104 -30.89 -12.28 -24.02
CA THR A 104 -31.79 -13.44 -24.14
C THR A 104 -33.07 -13.14 -24.92
N VAL A 105 -33.41 -11.87 -25.14
CA VAL A 105 -34.56 -11.43 -25.95
C VAL A 105 -34.04 -10.85 -27.27
N ARG A 106 -33.75 -11.73 -28.23
CA ARG A 106 -33.52 -11.33 -29.64
C ARG A 106 -34.85 -10.77 -30.18
N PRO A 107 -35.01 -9.48 -30.48
CA PRO A 107 -36.27 -9.00 -31.03
C PRO A 107 -36.40 -9.55 -32.45
N SER A 108 -37.44 -10.36 -32.69
CA SER A 108 -37.92 -10.66 -34.03
C SER A 108 -38.16 -9.34 -34.75
N MET A 109 -37.37 -9.08 -35.80
CA MET A 109 -37.55 -7.91 -36.64
C MET A 109 -38.89 -8.02 -37.39
N SER A 110 -39.93 -7.38 -36.87
CA SER A 110 -41.09 -7.02 -37.69
C SER A 110 -41.90 -5.87 -37.08
N MET A 111 -42.08 -4.82 -37.91
CA MET A 111 -43.33 -4.07 -38.07
C MET A 111 -43.53 -2.69 -37.40
N TRP A 112 -42.55 -2.08 -36.73
CA TRP A 112 -42.78 -0.77 -36.07
C TRP A 112 -41.90 0.36 -36.61
N ARG A 113 -41.47 0.25 -37.88
CA ARG A 113 -40.55 1.20 -38.54
C ARG A 113 -41.21 2.34 -39.31
N ARG A 114 -42.54 2.46 -39.32
CA ARG A 114 -43.23 3.33 -40.30
C ARG A 114 -43.92 4.55 -39.70
N TRP A 115 -43.99 4.67 -38.37
CA TRP A 115 -44.74 5.73 -37.71
C TRP A 115 -43.83 6.33 -36.64
N TRP A 116 -43.35 7.55 -36.90
CA TRP A 116 -42.58 8.49 -36.05
C TRP A 116 -41.34 9.02 -36.77
N ARG A 117 -41.62 9.96 -37.68
CA ARG A 117 -40.64 10.59 -38.57
C ARG A 117 -40.33 12.07 -38.30
N PRO A 118 -40.82 12.76 -37.24
CA PRO A 118 -40.24 14.06 -36.91
C PRO A 118 -39.87 14.19 -35.42
N LEU A 119 -38.66 13.76 -35.07
CA LEU A 119 -37.84 14.24 -33.92
C LEU A 119 -36.40 13.71 -34.08
N ARG A 120 -35.92 13.75 -35.32
CA ARG A 120 -34.82 12.90 -35.82
C ARG A 120 -33.43 13.55 -35.77
N HIS A 121 -33.23 14.67 -35.06
CA HIS A 121 -31.92 15.33 -35.05
C HIS A 121 -31.16 15.31 -33.72
N TRP A 122 -31.82 14.88 -32.63
CA TRP A 122 -31.16 14.72 -31.32
C TRP A 122 -30.88 13.25 -30.94
N TRP A 123 -31.47 12.29 -31.68
CA TRP A 123 -31.33 10.85 -31.38
C TRP A 123 -30.35 10.09 -32.27
N GLU A 124 -29.98 10.62 -33.44
CA GLU A 124 -29.07 9.91 -34.36
C GLU A 124 -27.60 10.01 -33.95
N GLN A 125 -27.22 11.00 -33.14
CA GLN A 125 -25.86 11.10 -32.59
C GLN A 125 -25.61 10.11 -31.44
N ARG A 126 -26.67 9.54 -30.84
CA ARG A 126 -26.55 8.59 -29.72
C ARG A 126 -26.54 7.13 -30.15
N LEU A 127 -27.03 6.81 -31.35
CA LEU A 127 -27.12 5.43 -31.87
C LEU A 127 -25.94 5.01 -32.76
N ALA A 128 -25.08 5.94 -33.20
CA ALA A 128 -23.87 5.61 -33.96
C ALA A 128 -22.70 5.07 -33.11
N ARG A 129 -22.82 5.07 -31.77
CA ARG A 129 -21.80 4.51 -30.85
C ARG A 129 -22.06 3.07 -30.41
N SER A 130 -23.19 2.46 -30.83
CA SER A 130 -23.52 1.08 -30.46
C SER A 130 -23.02 0.02 -31.47
N ALA A 131 -22.23 0.42 -32.47
CA ALA A 131 -21.64 -0.49 -33.47
C ALA A 131 -20.11 -0.48 -33.36
N ARG A 132 -19.61 -1.34 -32.46
CA ARG A 132 -18.23 -1.73 -32.08
C ARG A 132 -18.11 -1.55 -30.57
N THR A 133 -18.34 -2.57 -29.75
CA THR A 133 -17.59 -3.82 -29.70
C THR A 133 -18.44 -4.93 -29.08
N SER A 134 -18.65 -6.03 -29.81
CA SER A 134 -18.91 -7.32 -29.16
C SER A 134 -17.62 -7.82 -28.50
N ALA A 135 -17.77 -8.54 -27.40
CA ALA A 135 -16.76 -9.33 -26.68
C ALA A 135 -15.90 -8.57 -25.65
N SER A 136 -16.55 -8.14 -24.57
CA SER A 136 -16.14 -8.62 -23.25
C SER A 136 -17.39 -8.98 -22.46
N SER A 137 -17.61 -10.27 -22.22
CA SER A 137 -18.51 -10.77 -21.19
C SER A 137 -17.95 -10.41 -19.81
N GLY A 138 -17.97 -9.13 -19.47
CA GLY A 138 -17.44 -8.61 -18.22
C GLY A 138 -17.99 -7.23 -17.99
N ALA A 139 -18.63 -7.01 -16.85
CA ALA A 139 -19.13 -5.70 -16.43
C ALA A 139 -17.92 -4.78 -16.16
N PRO A 140 -17.55 -3.89 -17.11
CA PRO A 140 -16.28 -3.16 -17.03
C PRO A 140 -16.29 -2.09 -15.93
N GLY A 141 -17.46 -1.75 -15.40
CA GLY A 141 -17.59 -0.88 -14.22
C GLY A 141 -17.32 -1.58 -12.88
N LEU A 142 -17.20 -2.91 -12.86
CA LEU A 142 -16.76 -3.67 -11.67
C LEU A 142 -15.23 -3.74 -11.54
N TRP A 143 -14.49 -3.12 -12.46
CA TRP A 143 -13.04 -3.17 -12.50
C TRP A 143 -12.46 -1.79 -12.18
N PRO A 144 -11.49 -1.70 -11.25
CA PRO A 144 -10.89 -0.43 -10.88
C PRO A 144 -10.13 0.16 -12.07
N ARG A 145 -10.32 1.46 -12.32
CA ARG A 145 -9.62 2.22 -13.37
C ARG A 145 -8.46 3.05 -12.83
N GLY A 146 -8.20 2.96 -11.53
CA GLY A 146 -7.15 3.69 -10.82
C GLY A 146 -6.49 2.81 -9.76
N ARG A 147 -5.32 3.26 -9.28
CA ARG A 147 -4.61 2.63 -8.17
C ARG A 147 -5.17 3.14 -6.83
N CYS A 148 -5.00 2.36 -5.77
CA CYS A 148 -5.32 2.82 -4.42
C CYS A 148 -4.56 4.11 -4.09
N ARG A 149 -5.30 5.17 -3.74
CA ARG A 149 -4.72 6.49 -3.47
C ARG A 149 -3.74 6.48 -2.29
N VAL A 150 -4.03 5.70 -1.25
CA VAL A 150 -3.11 5.52 -0.11
C VAL A 150 -1.79 4.90 -0.56
N CYS A 151 -1.83 3.83 -1.36
CA CYS A 151 -0.61 3.22 -1.91
C CYS A 151 0.20 4.23 -2.73
N GLU A 152 -0.47 4.97 -3.62
CA GLU A 152 0.19 5.94 -4.50
C GLU A 152 0.91 7.02 -3.70
N LEU A 153 0.23 7.65 -2.73
CA LEU A 153 0.82 8.71 -1.92
C LEU A 153 1.96 8.21 -1.04
N SER A 154 1.79 7.04 -0.41
CA SER A 154 2.84 6.45 0.42
C SER A 154 4.05 6.01 -0.40
N GLN A 155 3.85 5.49 -1.62
CA GLN A 155 4.95 5.15 -2.55
C GLN A 155 5.71 6.40 -3.01
N ASN A 156 5.00 7.51 -3.28
CA ASN A 156 5.65 8.77 -3.67
C ASN A 156 6.49 9.35 -2.52
N SER A 157 5.95 9.33 -1.30
CA SER A 157 6.66 9.77 -0.10
C SER A 157 7.89 8.90 0.16
N GLU A 158 7.73 7.59 0.11
CA GLU A 158 8.82 6.62 0.28
C GLU A 158 9.91 6.75 -0.81
N ALA A 159 9.54 6.98 -2.07
CA ALA A 159 10.50 7.21 -3.16
C ALA A 159 11.36 8.46 -2.90
N THR A 160 10.75 9.50 -2.34
CA THR A 160 11.46 10.71 -1.93
C THR A 160 12.46 10.38 -0.81
N TYR A 161 12.03 9.73 0.27
CA TYR A 161 12.94 9.33 1.35
C TYR A 161 14.06 8.41 0.88
N LEU A 162 13.78 7.50 -0.05
CA LEU A 162 14.79 6.60 -0.62
C LEU A 162 15.89 7.37 -1.36
N GLU A 163 15.54 8.36 -2.18
CA GLU A 163 16.50 9.21 -2.89
C GLU A 163 17.39 9.97 -1.91
N TRP A 164 16.79 10.57 -0.87
CA TRP A 164 17.52 11.27 0.17
C TRP A 164 18.41 10.34 1.01
N LEU A 165 17.97 9.11 1.28
CA LEU A 165 18.76 8.10 1.97
C LEU A 165 19.99 7.71 1.15
N VAL A 166 19.82 7.43 -0.15
CA VAL A 166 20.93 7.07 -1.05
C VAL A 166 21.92 8.22 -1.16
N ARG A 167 21.44 9.46 -1.35
CA ARG A 167 22.29 10.66 -1.36
C ARG A 167 23.00 10.86 -0.02
N GLY A 168 22.28 10.70 1.09
CA GLY A 168 22.82 10.83 2.44
C GLY A 168 23.95 9.84 2.70
N CYS A 169 23.84 8.60 2.22
CA CYS A 169 24.86 7.56 2.39
C CYS A 169 26.24 7.89 1.78
N MET A 170 26.37 8.97 1.00
CA MET A 170 27.65 9.51 0.54
C MET A 170 28.38 10.35 1.59
N GLN A 171 27.72 10.68 2.71
CA GLN A 171 28.23 11.56 3.76
C GLN A 171 28.52 10.77 5.05
N ALA A 172 29.65 11.06 5.70
CA ALA A 172 30.11 10.31 6.86
C ALA A 172 29.12 10.34 8.05
N GLU A 173 28.56 11.51 8.37
CA GLU A 173 27.59 11.66 9.47
C GLU A 173 26.33 10.80 9.24
N PHE A 174 25.79 10.78 8.01
CA PHE A 174 24.61 9.97 7.69
C PHE A 174 24.93 8.47 7.73
N GLN A 175 26.13 8.08 7.31
CA GLN A 175 26.58 6.68 7.41
C GLN A 175 26.61 6.19 8.86
N GLU A 176 26.90 7.06 9.84
CA GLU A 176 26.83 6.69 11.26
C GLU A 176 25.39 6.37 11.69
N TRP A 177 24.41 7.14 11.22
CA TRP A 177 23.00 6.85 11.51
C TRP A 177 22.56 5.51 10.92
N VAL A 178 22.98 5.20 9.69
CA VAL A 178 22.68 3.91 9.04
C VAL A 178 23.40 2.74 9.70
N ARG A 179 24.64 2.95 10.19
CA ARG A 179 25.36 1.92 10.95
C ARG A 179 24.62 1.59 12.24
N ALA A 180 24.14 2.61 12.95
CA ALA A 180 23.46 2.47 14.23
C ALA A 180 22.03 1.89 14.12
N SER A 181 21.36 2.02 12.96
CA SER A 181 19.99 1.52 12.76
C SER A 181 19.93 0.00 12.56
N ASP A 182 18.74 -0.58 12.34
CA ASP A 182 18.62 -2.00 11.91
C ASP A 182 18.85 -2.21 10.41
N GLY A 183 19.05 -1.13 9.64
CA GLY A 183 19.29 -1.18 8.20
C GLY A 183 18.02 -1.27 7.36
N LEU A 184 18.18 -1.61 6.07
CA LEU A 184 17.07 -1.74 5.12
C LEU A 184 16.59 -3.20 5.04
N CYS A 185 15.28 -3.40 4.85
CA CYS A 185 14.77 -4.69 4.42
C CYS A 185 15.27 -5.00 2.98
N LEU A 186 15.20 -6.26 2.56
CA LEU A 186 15.69 -6.70 1.26
C LEU A 186 15.02 -5.97 0.08
N ALA A 187 13.72 -5.69 0.18
CA ALA A 187 13.00 -4.94 -0.85
C ALA A 187 13.52 -3.50 -0.99
N HIS A 188 13.74 -2.81 0.12
CA HIS A 188 14.28 -1.44 0.12
C HIS A 188 15.76 -1.39 -0.23
N LEU A 189 16.54 -2.40 0.16
CA LEU A 189 17.94 -2.51 -0.29
C LEU A 189 18.01 -2.64 -1.81
N ARG A 190 17.24 -3.55 -2.43
CA ARG A 190 17.22 -3.70 -3.90
C ARG A 190 16.90 -2.38 -4.61
N ARG A 191 15.91 -1.64 -4.10
CA ARG A 191 15.53 -0.33 -4.66
C ARG A 191 16.61 0.72 -4.44
N ALA A 192 17.26 0.75 -3.28
CA ALA A 192 18.38 1.66 -3.01
C ALA A 192 19.57 1.39 -3.95
N LEU A 193 19.91 0.13 -4.18
CA LEU A 193 20.98 -0.26 -5.10
C LEU A 193 20.64 0.10 -6.56
N ALA A 194 19.40 -0.16 -6.98
CA ALA A 194 18.94 0.24 -8.31
C ALA A 194 18.98 1.76 -8.51
N LEU A 195 18.58 2.53 -7.48
CA LEU A 195 18.56 3.98 -7.52
C LEU A 195 19.96 4.61 -7.47
N ALA A 196 20.89 4.00 -6.72
CA ALA A 196 22.27 4.48 -6.63
C ALA A 196 22.98 4.43 -7.99
N GLY A 197 22.76 3.34 -8.75
CA GLY A 197 23.40 3.13 -10.04
C GLY A 197 24.93 3.25 -9.99
N PRO A 198 25.60 3.44 -11.15
CA PRO A 198 27.05 3.64 -11.21
C PRO A 198 27.50 4.95 -10.55
N GLU A 199 26.70 6.01 -10.66
CA GLU A 199 27.05 7.36 -10.20
C GLU A 199 27.25 7.44 -8.68
N ARG A 200 26.53 6.61 -7.92
CA ARG A 200 26.59 6.59 -6.45
C ARG A 200 27.05 5.22 -5.94
N ALA A 201 27.98 4.59 -6.66
CA ALA A 201 28.52 3.28 -6.32
C ALA A 201 29.06 3.19 -4.88
N GLN A 202 29.60 4.29 -4.33
CA GLN A 202 30.04 4.34 -2.93
C GLN A 202 28.88 4.13 -1.94
N ALA A 203 27.72 4.74 -2.19
CA ALA A 203 26.52 4.56 -1.36
C ALA A 203 26.00 3.11 -1.46
N ALA A 204 25.97 2.55 -2.68
CA ALA A 204 25.59 1.16 -2.91
C ALA A 204 26.51 0.18 -2.15
N HIS A 205 27.83 0.35 -2.29
CA HIS A 205 28.82 -0.47 -1.60
C HIS A 205 28.69 -0.36 -0.07
N PHE A 206 28.48 0.86 0.45
CA PHE A 206 28.24 1.08 1.87
C PHE A 206 26.99 0.31 2.36
N LEU A 207 25.86 0.43 1.66
CA LEU A 207 24.61 -0.25 2.01
C LEU A 207 24.74 -1.78 1.94
N MET A 208 25.43 -2.32 0.94
CA MET A 208 25.71 -3.76 0.82
C MET A 208 26.56 -4.25 2.00
N ARG A 209 27.63 -3.53 2.35
CA ARG A 209 28.51 -3.91 3.46
C ARG A 209 27.75 -3.91 4.79
N ILE A 210 27.00 -2.86 5.09
CA ILE A 210 26.22 -2.79 6.34
C ILE A 210 25.14 -3.87 6.38
N THR A 211 24.48 -4.15 5.26
CA THR A 211 23.51 -5.26 5.19
C THR A 211 24.20 -6.59 5.45
N TYR A 212 25.34 -6.85 4.83
CA TYR A 212 26.10 -8.09 5.03
C TYR A 212 26.48 -8.30 6.50
N GLU A 213 27.01 -7.27 7.16
CA GLU A 213 27.37 -7.32 8.58
C GLU A 213 26.14 -7.64 9.46
N LYS A 214 25.01 -6.95 9.24
CA LYS A 214 23.78 -7.15 10.01
C LYS A 214 23.14 -8.51 9.76
N LEU A 215 23.08 -8.96 8.50
CA LEU A 215 22.48 -10.24 8.14
C LEU A 215 23.33 -11.42 8.62
N THR A 216 24.66 -11.29 8.61
CA THR A 216 25.58 -12.30 9.20
C THR A 216 25.35 -12.44 10.70
N ARG A 217 25.18 -11.33 11.42
CA ARG A 217 24.83 -11.36 12.84
C ARG A 217 23.47 -12.01 13.07
N LEU A 218 22.48 -11.65 12.27
CA LEU A 218 21.12 -12.18 12.38
C LEU A 218 21.04 -13.67 12.08
N ASP A 219 21.80 -14.16 11.09
CA ASP A 219 21.91 -15.59 10.79
C ASP A 219 22.48 -16.36 11.99
N ARG A 220 23.57 -15.89 12.61
CA ARG A 220 24.11 -16.52 13.83
C ARG A 220 23.09 -16.60 14.96
N GLU A 221 22.37 -15.50 15.20
CA GLU A 221 21.30 -15.46 16.22
C GLU A 221 20.16 -16.44 15.89
N LEU A 222 19.82 -16.61 14.61
CA LEU A 222 18.82 -17.57 14.15
C LEU A 222 19.30 -19.02 14.27
N GLN A 223 20.57 -19.30 13.95
CA GLN A 223 21.17 -20.61 14.16
C GLN A 223 21.17 -21.00 15.63
N GLU A 224 21.51 -20.08 16.53
CA GLU A 224 21.45 -20.32 17.98
C GLU A 224 20.01 -20.53 18.46
N TYR A 225 19.04 -19.78 17.93
CA TYR A 225 17.62 -20.01 18.20
C TYR A 225 17.18 -21.43 17.81
N ILE A 226 17.59 -21.92 16.64
CA ILE A 226 17.28 -23.27 16.15
C ILE A 226 18.01 -24.33 16.98
N ARG A 227 19.30 -24.16 17.24
CA ARG A 227 20.13 -25.10 18.00
C ARG A 227 19.58 -25.31 19.40
N LYS A 228 19.29 -24.23 20.12
CA LYS A 228 18.80 -24.26 21.52
C LYS A 228 17.37 -24.77 21.68
N ARG A 229 16.66 -25.05 20.57
CA ARG A 229 15.37 -25.76 20.59
C ARG A 229 15.53 -27.27 20.71
N ALA A 230 16.69 -27.83 20.39
CA ALA A 230 16.95 -29.25 20.60
C ALA A 230 16.91 -29.60 22.11
N TRP A 231 16.38 -30.77 22.45
CA TRP A 231 16.21 -31.23 23.83
C TRP A 231 17.53 -31.21 24.62
N GLU A 232 18.65 -31.48 23.95
CA GLU A 232 20.00 -31.51 24.49
C GLU A 232 20.47 -30.17 25.06
N TYR A 233 19.99 -29.06 24.49
CA TYR A 233 20.43 -27.70 24.84
C TYR A 233 19.37 -26.89 25.60
N ARG A 234 18.32 -27.56 26.11
CA ARG A 234 17.13 -26.89 26.68
C ARG A 234 17.40 -26.04 27.93
N TYR A 235 18.50 -26.29 28.63
CA TYR A 235 18.91 -25.55 29.83
C TYR A 235 19.86 -24.38 29.51
N GLU A 236 20.31 -24.24 28.26
CA GLU A 236 21.12 -23.10 27.88
C GLU A 236 20.28 -21.80 27.92
N PRO A 237 20.89 -20.68 28.35
CA PRO A 237 20.20 -19.40 28.37
C PRO A 237 19.86 -18.93 26.96
N LYS A 238 18.61 -18.49 26.78
CA LYS A 238 18.06 -17.99 25.52
C LYS A 238 18.12 -16.46 25.50
N LEU A 239 19.02 -15.91 24.70
CA LEU A 239 19.20 -14.45 24.63
C LEU A 239 17.98 -13.80 23.97
N PRO A 240 17.56 -12.58 24.38
CA PRO A 240 16.46 -11.87 23.72
C PRO A 240 16.67 -11.65 22.21
N SER A 241 17.92 -11.46 21.79
CA SER A 241 18.30 -11.36 20.37
C SER A 241 17.99 -12.66 19.62
N GLU A 242 18.43 -13.81 20.13
CA GLU A 242 18.12 -15.14 19.56
C GLU A 242 16.61 -15.37 19.47
N GLN A 243 15.88 -15.08 20.56
CA GLN A 243 14.42 -15.29 20.61
C GLN A 243 13.64 -14.47 19.60
N SER A 244 14.15 -13.28 19.25
CA SER A 244 13.56 -12.39 18.25
C SER A 244 14.16 -12.53 16.85
N ALA A 245 15.18 -13.39 16.66
CA ALA A 245 15.91 -13.50 15.40
C ALA A 245 15.02 -13.92 14.23
N TRP A 246 14.13 -14.88 14.44
CA TRP A 246 13.18 -15.32 13.40
C TRP A 246 12.20 -14.21 12.99
N ILE A 247 11.76 -13.37 13.93
CA ILE A 247 10.87 -12.22 13.66
C ILE A 247 11.61 -11.18 12.82
N ARG A 248 12.83 -10.80 13.23
CA ARG A 248 13.67 -9.83 12.51
C ARG A 248 14.09 -10.35 11.12
N THR A 249 14.31 -11.66 10.99
CA THR A 249 14.62 -12.29 9.70
C THR A 249 13.44 -12.21 8.74
N VAL A 250 12.22 -12.53 9.22
CA VAL A 250 11.00 -12.35 8.41
C VAL A 250 10.83 -10.88 8.01
N ALA A 251 11.02 -9.93 8.93
CA ALA A 251 10.94 -8.50 8.63
C ALA A 251 11.97 -8.05 7.59
N PHE A 252 13.20 -8.59 7.63
CA PHE A 252 14.20 -8.32 6.60
C PHE A 252 13.74 -8.79 5.21
N PHE A 253 13.19 -10.00 5.08
CA PHE A 253 12.78 -10.55 3.78
C PHE A 253 11.44 -10.00 3.27
N ALA A 254 10.45 -9.81 4.15
CA ALA A 254 9.09 -9.42 3.80
C ALA A 254 8.85 -7.89 3.87
N GLY A 255 9.73 -7.16 4.56
CA GLY A 255 9.47 -5.78 4.99
C GLY A 255 8.76 -5.72 6.34
N GLU A 256 8.75 -4.54 6.95
CA GLU A 256 8.06 -4.35 8.24
C GLU A 256 6.55 -4.44 8.06
N LYS A 257 5.91 -5.13 8.99
CA LYS A 257 4.45 -5.10 9.09
C LYS A 257 3.98 -3.69 9.48
N PRO A 258 2.81 -3.23 9.01
CA PRO A 258 2.18 -2.04 9.55
C PRO A 258 2.03 -2.16 11.07
N GLU A 259 2.30 -1.08 11.81
CA GLU A 259 1.95 -1.03 13.23
C GLU A 259 0.42 -1.02 13.33
N VAL A 260 -0.15 -2.11 13.86
CA VAL A 260 -1.58 -2.18 14.13
C VAL A 260 -1.86 -1.29 15.34
N ILE A 261 -2.50 -0.14 15.11
CA ILE A 261 -2.97 0.74 16.17
C ILE A 261 -4.18 0.06 16.83
N GLY A 262 -4.13 -0.19 18.15
CA GLY A 262 -5.29 -0.62 18.93
C GLY A 262 -5.34 -2.09 19.37
N VAL A 263 -4.29 -2.89 19.17
CA VAL A 263 -4.16 -4.19 19.86
C VAL A 263 -3.01 -4.08 20.84
N GLU A 264 -3.32 -3.88 22.12
CA GLU A 264 -2.37 -4.15 23.20
C GLU A 264 -1.75 -5.52 22.92
N ARG A 265 -0.43 -5.55 22.75
CA ARG A 265 0.32 -6.80 22.67
C ARG A 265 0.25 -7.45 24.04
N THR A 266 -0.84 -8.14 24.33
CA THR A 266 -0.81 -9.18 25.36
C THR A 266 0.22 -10.21 24.86
N PRO A 267 1.30 -10.47 25.61
CA PRO A 267 2.17 -11.57 25.26
C PRO A 267 1.32 -12.84 25.33
N CYS A 268 1.41 -13.66 24.28
CA CYS A 268 0.85 -15.01 24.31
C CYS A 268 1.43 -15.74 25.55
N PRO A 269 0.60 -16.39 26.38
CA PRO A 269 1.07 -17.15 27.54
C PRO A 269 2.05 -18.27 27.15
#